data_AF-A0A3R7W024-F1
#
_entry.id   AF-A0A3R7W024-F1
#
_cell.length_a   1.000
_cell.length_b   1.000
_cell.length_c   1.000
_cell.angle_alpha   90.00
_cell.angle_beta   90.00
_cell.angle_gamma   90.00
#
_symmetry.space_group_name_H-M   'P 1'
#
loop_
_entity.id
_entity.type
_entity.pdbx_description
1 polymer ?
#
loop_
_entity_poly.entity_id
_entity_poly.type
_entity_poly.pdbx_seq_one_letter_code
_entity_poly.pdbx_strand_id
1 'polypeptide(L)'
;MNDTGNLLPCPVCGRGTMVHDEHGWKCSEQSCGFIVPKRVFNIEITEELVAQLVKHDHTGMLSLQNRDGQHFKAAIVIRNGKVEVSCGVHYINGVCPICGGKMRKISKGYRCENSIGEHPSCDFMIPGIICNRRITEQDAVSFLNGKHIALEGFASNEWKMFASSLSIAEGKVKLESRITKCPHCGGDLHVGLKAYNCANYRNAEHPCKFSIWRNISGHTVSVEEVKQICEQGVTRDSIEFYKEDGTVYYKRLQLTPEKDRIIMI
;
A
#
# COMPACT_ATOMS: atom_id res chain seq x y z
N MET A 1 -2.60 33.62 45.68
CA MET A 1 -3.39 32.40 45.43
C MET A 1 -2.43 31.42 44.78
N ASN A 2 -2.05 30.38 45.52
CA ASN A 2 -1.04 29.43 45.09
C ASN A 2 -1.66 28.46 44.09
N ASP A 3 -1.36 28.64 42.80
CA ASP A 3 -1.48 27.56 41.83
C ASP A 3 -0.47 26.49 42.22
N THR A 4 -0.95 25.38 42.81
CA THR A 4 -0.21 24.12 42.82
C THR A 4 -0.18 23.59 41.39
N GLY A 5 0.62 24.25 40.55
CA GLY A 5 0.96 23.80 39.21
C GLY A 5 1.66 22.45 39.32
N ASN A 6 1.19 21.48 38.54
CA ASN A 6 1.67 20.12 38.56
C ASN A 6 3.14 20.12 38.10
N LEU A 7 4.08 20.10 39.06
CA LEU A 7 5.51 20.17 38.74
C LEU A 7 5.91 18.97 37.89
N LEU A 8 6.28 19.23 36.64
CA LEU A 8 6.72 18.19 35.70
C LEU A 8 8.17 17.78 36.05
N PRO A 9 8.44 16.55 36.53
CA PRO A 9 9.80 16.11 36.82
C PRO A 9 10.62 15.97 35.52
N CYS A 10 11.93 16.15 35.61
CA CYS A 10 12.81 15.98 34.46
C CYS A 10 12.91 14.50 34.08
N PRO A 11 12.63 14.11 32.82
CA PRO A 11 12.62 12.72 32.39
C PRO A 11 14.03 12.13 32.23
N VAL A 12 15.07 12.97 32.22
CA VAL A 12 16.46 12.54 32.04
C VAL A 12 17.17 12.30 33.37
N CYS A 13 17.09 13.25 34.32
CA CYS A 13 17.80 13.13 35.59
C CYS A 13 16.91 12.75 36.79
N GLY A 14 15.59 12.93 36.70
CA GLY A 14 14.64 12.72 37.80
C GLY A 14 14.79 13.66 39.01
N ARG A 15 15.86 14.47 39.07
CA ARG A 15 16.16 15.36 40.20
C ARG A 15 15.58 16.76 40.02
N GLY A 16 15.67 17.31 38.82
CA GLY A 16 15.13 18.62 38.49
C GLY A 16 13.68 18.57 38.03
N THR A 17 13.08 19.75 37.90
CA THR A 17 11.75 19.99 37.30
C THR A 17 11.90 20.69 35.95
N MET A 18 10.94 20.49 35.06
CA MET A 18 10.88 21.21 33.78
C MET A 18 10.37 22.63 34.03
N VAL A 19 11.17 23.63 33.65
CA VAL A 19 10.83 25.05 33.75
C VAL A 19 10.78 25.67 32.36
N HIS A 20 9.80 26.53 32.11
CA HIS A 20 9.59 27.20 30.83
C HIS A 20 10.17 28.62 30.83
N ASP A 21 10.85 28.99 29.75
CA ASP A 21 11.35 30.34 29.48
C ASP A 21 11.17 30.73 28.00
N GLU A 22 11.72 31.86 27.59
CA GLU A 22 11.59 32.38 26.22
C GLU A 22 12.19 31.46 25.13
N HIS A 23 13.11 30.57 25.50
CA HIS A 23 13.82 29.65 24.61
C HIS A 23 13.20 28.23 24.60
N GLY A 24 12.24 27.94 25.49
CA GLY A 24 11.54 26.66 25.56
C GLY A 24 11.49 26.12 26.99
N TRP A 25 11.61 24.81 27.14
CA TRP A 25 11.63 24.17 28.45
C TRP A 25 13.01 23.62 28.77
N LYS A 26 13.45 23.74 30.01
CA LYS A 26 14.74 23.20 30.47
C LYS A 26 14.61 22.57 31.84
N CYS A 27 15.52 21.66 32.15
CA CYS A 27 15.66 21.12 33.49
C CYS A 27 16.17 22.22 34.45
N SER A 28 15.59 22.32 35.64
CA SER A 28 16.05 23.23 36.70
C SER A 28 17.36 22.78 37.36
N GLU A 29 17.74 21.51 37.21
CA GLU A 29 19.01 20.96 37.71
C GLU A 29 20.15 21.31 36.74
N GLN A 30 21.05 22.20 37.16
CA GLN A 30 22.14 22.73 36.33
C GLN A 30 23.06 21.65 35.77
N SER A 31 23.25 20.55 36.51
CA SER A 31 24.09 19.42 36.08
C SER A 31 23.47 18.54 34.98
N CYS A 32 22.16 18.65 34.71
CA CYS A 32 21.47 17.79 33.75
C CYS A 32 21.55 18.30 32.30
N GLY A 33 21.40 19.60 32.09
CA GLY A 33 21.42 20.22 30.76
C GLY A 33 20.31 19.81 29.79
N PHE A 34 19.28 19.07 30.24
CA PHE A 34 18.18 18.65 29.37
C PHE A 34 17.29 19.83 28.96
N ILE A 35 16.99 19.91 27.66
CA ILE A 35 16.22 21.01 27.05
C ILE A 35 15.20 20.41 26.08
N VAL A 36 13.97 20.94 26.11
CA VAL A 36 12.96 20.78 25.07
C VAL A 36 12.80 22.11 24.35
N PRO A 37 13.14 22.20 23.05
CA PRO A 37 13.04 23.45 22.30
C PRO A 37 11.62 24.03 22.30
N LYS A 38 11.47 25.35 22.28
CA LYS A 38 10.15 26.02 22.19
C LYS A 38 9.33 25.57 20.97
N ARG A 39 10.00 25.24 19.86
CA ARG A 39 9.37 24.75 18.63
C ARG A 39 10.13 23.57 18.05
N VAL A 40 9.38 22.59 17.55
CA VAL A 40 9.87 21.47 16.76
C VAL A 40 9.11 21.51 15.43
N PHE A 41 9.82 21.79 14.33
CA PHE A 41 9.21 22.13 13.04
C PHE A 41 8.21 23.30 13.18
N ASN A 42 6.97 23.14 12.72
CA ASN A 42 5.87 24.10 12.84
C ASN A 42 5.09 23.96 14.17
N ILE A 43 5.46 23.02 15.04
CA ILE A 43 4.74 22.76 16.29
C ILE A 43 5.37 23.57 17.42
N GLU A 44 4.56 24.37 18.11
CA GLU A 44 4.91 25.00 19.38
C GLU A 44 4.76 24.00 20.53
N ILE A 45 5.79 23.90 21.37
CA ILE A 45 5.84 22.93 22.46
C ILE A 45 5.12 23.50 23.67
N THR A 46 3.84 23.12 23.79
CA THR A 46 2.98 23.49 24.92
C THR A 46 3.28 22.65 26.16
N GLU A 47 2.80 23.10 27.32
CA GLU A 47 2.93 22.36 28.58
C GLU A 47 2.31 20.96 28.49
N GLU A 48 1.20 20.79 27.77
CA GLU A 48 0.58 19.48 27.56
C GLU A 48 1.47 18.52 26.78
N LEU A 49 2.22 19.03 25.78
CA LEU A 49 3.20 18.21 25.04
C LEU A 49 4.39 17.85 25.92
N VAL A 50 4.87 18.77 26.77
CA VAL A 50 5.93 18.48 27.75
C VAL A 50 5.45 17.46 28.76
N ALA A 51 4.23 17.57 29.27
CA ALA A 51 3.65 16.60 30.18
C ALA A 51 3.57 15.18 29.56
N GLN A 52 3.21 15.08 28.28
CA GLN A 52 3.26 13.81 27.54
C GLN A 52 4.70 13.27 27.43
N LEU A 53 5.66 14.10 27.03
CA LEU A 53 7.07 13.72 26.92
C LEU A 53 7.64 13.26 28.27
N VAL A 54 7.32 13.95 29.37
CA VAL A 54 7.77 13.58 30.71
C VAL A 54 7.15 12.25 31.17
N LYS A 55 5.89 12.02 30.86
CA LYS A 55 5.14 10.85 31.34
C LYS A 55 5.37 9.58 30.50
N HIS A 56 5.58 9.75 29.20
CA HIS A 56 5.57 8.65 28.23
C HIS A 56 6.83 8.58 27.37
N ASP A 57 7.76 9.54 27.48
CA ASP A 57 8.91 9.72 26.57
C ASP A 57 8.51 9.97 25.10
N HIS A 58 7.22 10.17 24.82
CA HIS A 58 6.70 10.47 23.49
C HIS A 58 5.38 11.24 23.54
N THR A 59 5.10 11.99 22.48
CA THR A 59 3.78 12.54 22.19
C THR A 59 2.94 11.58 21.36
N GLY A 60 1.64 11.87 21.22
CA GLY A 60 0.86 11.34 20.11
C GLY A 60 1.42 11.75 18.73
N MET A 61 0.84 11.20 17.66
CA MET A 61 1.22 11.57 16.28
C MET A 61 0.71 12.97 15.94
N LEU A 62 1.65 13.88 15.65
CA LEU A 62 1.40 15.27 15.29
C LEU A 62 1.59 15.46 13.77
N SER A 63 0.99 16.51 13.20
CA SER A 63 1.17 16.90 11.79
C SER A 63 2.27 17.96 11.68
N LEU A 64 3.50 17.53 11.41
CA LEU A 64 4.67 18.39 11.29
C LEU A 64 4.81 18.87 9.84
N GLN A 65 5.44 20.02 9.64
CA GLN A 65 5.66 20.63 8.32
C GLN A 65 7.14 20.92 8.12
N ASN A 66 7.71 20.41 7.03
CA ASN A 66 9.11 20.71 6.67
C ASN A 66 9.26 22.14 6.11
N ARG A 67 10.51 22.54 5.79
CA ARG A 67 10.81 23.88 5.24
C ARG A 67 10.15 24.16 3.88
N ASP A 68 9.83 23.11 3.12
CA ASP A 68 9.17 23.20 1.82
C ASP A 68 7.64 23.23 1.93
N GLY A 69 7.10 23.29 3.16
CA GLY A 69 5.67 23.31 3.42
C GLY A 69 4.99 21.94 3.39
N GLN A 70 5.74 20.84 3.21
CA GLN A 70 5.18 19.48 3.16
C GLN A 70 4.87 18.96 4.56
N HIS A 71 3.64 18.48 4.73
CA HIS A 71 3.19 17.90 5.99
C HIS A 71 3.53 16.41 6.10
N PHE A 72 3.94 15.97 7.28
CA PHE A 72 4.18 14.57 7.61
C PHE A 72 3.75 14.26 9.06
N LYS A 73 3.32 13.03 9.32
CA LYS A 73 2.91 12.59 10.65
C LYS A 73 4.10 12.03 11.44
N ALA A 74 4.38 12.59 12.60
CA ALA A 74 5.44 12.11 13.49
C ALA A 74 5.10 12.37 14.96
N ALA A 75 5.68 11.55 15.84
CA ALA A 75 5.70 11.83 17.27
C ALA A 75 7.00 12.56 17.63
N ILE A 76 6.95 13.44 18.62
CA ILE A 76 8.14 13.97 19.28
C ILE A 76 8.47 12.97 20.39
N VAL A 77 9.73 12.54 20.48
CA VAL A 77 10.19 11.52 21.42
C VAL A 77 11.44 11.97 22.16
N ILE A 78 11.65 11.44 23.35
CA ILE A 78 12.92 11.57 24.07
C ILE A 78 13.71 10.28 23.83
N ARG A 79 14.89 10.41 23.21
CA ARG A 79 15.83 9.30 23.03
C ARG A 79 17.21 9.73 23.46
N ASN A 80 17.85 8.94 24.31
CA ASN A 80 19.20 9.22 24.82
C ASN A 80 19.35 10.64 25.39
N GLY A 81 18.33 11.11 26.12
CA GLY A 81 18.30 12.45 26.72
C GLY A 81 18.17 13.60 25.71
N LYS A 82 17.72 13.33 24.48
CA LYS A 82 17.50 14.34 23.43
C LYS A 82 16.09 14.25 22.89
N VAL A 83 15.55 15.41 22.52
CA VAL A 83 14.27 15.51 21.84
C VAL A 83 14.49 15.25 20.35
N GLU A 84 13.83 14.22 19.85
CA GLU A 84 13.92 13.76 18.46
C GLU A 84 12.52 13.65 17.83
N VAL A 85 12.47 13.64 16.50
CA VAL A 85 11.23 13.38 15.76
C VAL A 85 11.22 11.94 15.28
N SER A 86 10.30 11.14 15.81
CA SER A 86 10.05 9.78 15.36
C SER A 86 8.94 9.79 14.31
N CYS A 87 9.31 9.74 13.04
CA CYS A 87 8.35 9.61 11.94
C CYS A 87 7.52 8.33 12.09
N GLY A 88 6.21 8.44 11.84
CA GLY A 88 5.33 7.29 11.84
C GLY A 88 5.71 6.28 10.75
N VAL A 89 5.53 4.99 11.05
CA VAL A 89 5.56 3.96 10.03
C VAL A 89 4.21 3.92 9.32
N HIS A 90 4.21 4.15 8.00
CA HIS A 90 3.00 4.06 7.19
C HIS A 90 2.70 2.60 6.84
N TYR A 91 1.92 1.92 7.67
CA TYR A 91 1.39 0.58 7.34
C TYR A 91 0.25 0.68 6.33
N ILE A 92 0.18 -0.31 5.44
CA ILE A 92 -0.89 -0.43 4.44
C ILE A 92 -1.81 -1.60 4.80
N ASN A 93 -3.04 -1.59 4.28
CA ASN A 93 -4.02 -2.63 4.55
C ASN A 93 -3.76 -3.91 3.73
N GLY A 94 -2.73 -4.66 4.11
CA GLY A 94 -2.36 -5.95 3.52
C GLY A 94 -1.26 -6.64 4.31
N VAL A 95 -1.20 -7.96 4.20
CA VAL A 95 -0.21 -8.80 4.90
C VAL A 95 0.80 -9.37 3.92
N CYS A 96 2.02 -9.62 4.39
CA CYS A 96 3.06 -10.25 3.60
C CYS A 96 2.62 -11.64 3.16
N PRO A 97 2.60 -11.95 1.86
CA PRO A 97 2.16 -13.25 1.35
C PRO A 97 3.17 -14.38 1.63
N ILE A 98 4.39 -14.03 2.08
CA ILE A 98 5.45 -15.00 2.38
C ILE A 98 5.45 -15.40 3.86
N CYS A 99 5.26 -14.45 4.77
CA CYS A 99 5.40 -14.70 6.22
C CYS A 99 4.25 -14.18 7.08
N GLY A 100 3.22 -13.55 6.50
CA GLY A 100 2.06 -13.00 7.23
C GLY A 100 2.31 -11.69 7.99
N GLY A 101 3.55 -11.19 8.05
CA GLY A 101 3.87 -9.91 8.71
C GLY A 101 3.22 -8.70 8.04
N LYS A 102 3.09 -7.57 8.76
CA LYS A 102 2.47 -6.36 8.23
C LYS A 102 3.29 -5.75 7.10
N MET A 103 2.61 -5.11 6.16
CA MET A 103 3.23 -4.39 5.06
C MET A 103 3.26 -2.89 5.34
N ARG A 104 4.39 -2.25 5.04
CA ARG A 104 4.58 -0.81 5.19
C ARG A 104 5.11 -0.16 3.92
N LYS A 105 4.75 1.10 3.72
CA LYS A 105 5.25 1.92 2.63
C LYS A 105 6.63 2.48 2.98
N ILE A 106 7.52 2.44 2.00
CA ILE A 106 8.86 3.01 2.05
C ILE A 106 9.12 3.81 0.78
N SER A 107 10.21 4.58 0.73
CA SER A 107 10.57 5.39 -0.45
C SER A 107 10.70 4.57 -1.74
N LYS A 108 11.06 3.29 -1.63
CA LYS A 108 11.26 2.37 -2.76
C LYS A 108 10.05 1.49 -3.09
N GLY A 109 8.92 1.60 -2.39
CA GLY A 109 7.74 0.76 -2.60
C GLY A 109 7.05 0.32 -1.30
N TYR A 110 6.68 -0.95 -1.22
CA TYR A 110 6.00 -1.55 -0.06
C TYR A 110 6.75 -2.78 0.40
N ARG A 111 7.08 -2.86 1.68
CA ARG A 111 8.01 -3.85 2.21
C ARG A 111 7.46 -4.48 3.49
N CYS A 112 7.73 -5.77 3.67
CA CYS A 112 7.36 -6.50 4.88
C CYS A 112 8.08 -5.93 6.10
N GLU A 113 7.38 -5.81 7.24
CA GLU A 113 7.99 -5.31 8.48
C GLU A 113 9.17 -6.17 8.94
N ASN A 114 9.06 -7.50 8.78
CA ASN A 114 10.06 -8.52 9.16
C ASN A 114 11.32 -8.53 8.27
N SER A 115 11.39 -7.66 7.27
CA SER A 115 12.55 -7.52 6.37
C SER A 115 13.48 -6.36 6.73
N ILE A 116 13.26 -5.74 7.89
CA ILE A 116 13.97 -4.55 8.36
C ILE A 116 14.32 -4.76 9.83
N GLY A 117 15.52 -4.33 10.22
CA GLY A 117 16.08 -4.54 11.56
C GLY A 117 17.44 -5.21 11.46
N GLU A 118 18.05 -5.50 12.60
CA GLU A 118 19.39 -6.13 12.67
C GLU A 118 19.36 -7.60 12.22
N HIS A 119 18.23 -8.29 12.40
CA HIS A 119 18.05 -9.70 12.06
C HIS A 119 16.79 -9.92 11.22
N PRO A 120 16.80 -9.57 9.91
CA PRO A 120 15.64 -9.74 9.04
C PRO A 120 15.33 -11.23 8.81
N SER A 121 14.06 -11.61 8.90
CA SER A 121 13.56 -12.98 8.68
C SER A 121 12.74 -13.14 7.39
N CYS A 122 12.58 -12.06 6.64
CA CYS A 122 11.86 -12.01 5.36
C CYS A 122 12.56 -11.01 4.43
N ASP A 123 12.36 -11.12 3.13
CA ASP A 123 12.88 -10.18 2.13
C ASP A 123 11.79 -9.66 1.16
N PHE A 124 10.53 -10.02 1.39
CA PHE A 124 9.43 -9.69 0.50
C PHE A 124 9.22 -8.18 0.36
N MET A 125 9.13 -7.73 -0.90
CA MET A 125 8.93 -6.35 -1.27
C MET A 125 8.20 -6.23 -2.61
N ILE A 126 7.28 -5.27 -2.66
CA ILE A 126 6.65 -4.78 -3.89
C ILE A 126 7.39 -3.49 -4.29
N PRO A 127 8.14 -3.46 -5.40
CA PRO A 127 8.77 -2.24 -5.88
C PRO A 127 7.74 -1.13 -6.17
N GLY A 128 8.07 0.11 -5.82
CA GLY A 128 7.20 1.26 -6.05
C GLY A 128 7.11 1.68 -7.53
N ILE A 129 8.04 1.20 -8.35
CA ILE A 129 8.05 1.35 -9.80
C ILE A 129 8.38 -0.01 -10.42
N ILE A 130 7.55 -0.47 -11.35
CA ILE A 130 7.74 -1.70 -12.12
C ILE A 130 7.53 -1.35 -13.59
N CYS A 131 8.51 -1.63 -14.47
CA CYS A 131 8.45 -1.32 -15.91
C CYS A 131 7.86 0.07 -16.22
N ASN A 132 8.48 1.11 -15.64
CA ASN A 132 8.11 2.53 -15.79
C ASN A 132 6.71 2.92 -15.28
N ARG A 133 5.97 1.99 -14.65
CA ARG A 133 4.70 2.26 -13.99
C ARG A 133 4.89 2.41 -12.49
N ARG A 134 4.36 3.49 -11.92
CA ARG A 134 4.24 3.62 -10.46
C ARG A 134 3.23 2.62 -9.91
N ILE A 135 3.59 1.88 -8.86
CA ILE A 135 2.68 1.03 -8.10
C ILE A 135 2.07 1.86 -6.97
N THR A 136 0.77 2.12 -7.08
CA THR A 136 0.02 2.86 -6.07
C THR A 136 -0.24 2.00 -4.84
N GLU A 137 -0.68 2.64 -3.76
CA GLU A 137 -1.01 1.93 -2.52
C GLU A 137 -2.22 1.02 -2.72
N GLN A 138 -3.19 1.47 -3.53
CA GLN A 138 -4.34 0.69 -3.92
C GLN A 138 -3.95 -0.54 -4.76
N ASP A 139 -3.00 -0.40 -5.69
CA ASP A 139 -2.48 -1.55 -6.46
C ASP A 139 -1.86 -2.59 -5.51
N ALA A 140 -0.99 -2.13 -4.58
CA ALA A 140 -0.31 -3.00 -3.63
C ALA A 140 -1.29 -3.69 -2.68
N VAL A 141 -2.24 -2.95 -2.11
CA VAL A 141 -3.30 -3.49 -1.24
C VAL A 141 -4.16 -4.51 -1.98
N SER A 142 -4.56 -4.22 -3.21
CA SER A 142 -5.37 -5.14 -4.03
C SER A 142 -4.61 -6.43 -4.30
N PHE A 143 -3.35 -6.33 -4.69
CA PHE A 143 -2.47 -7.47 -4.92
C PHE A 143 -2.26 -8.33 -3.67
N LEU A 144 -1.99 -7.71 -2.51
CA LEU A 144 -1.78 -8.41 -1.24
C LEU A 144 -3.04 -9.13 -0.75
N ASN A 145 -4.22 -8.60 -1.06
CA ASN A 145 -5.51 -9.18 -0.70
C ASN A 145 -6.03 -10.20 -1.74
N GLY A 146 -5.17 -10.66 -2.66
CA GLY A 146 -5.52 -11.67 -3.67
C GLY A 146 -6.42 -11.16 -4.80
N LYS A 147 -6.68 -9.84 -4.87
CA LYS A 147 -7.40 -9.22 -5.99
C LYS A 147 -6.43 -8.94 -7.13
N HIS A 148 -6.07 -9.99 -7.87
CA HIS A 148 -5.21 -9.87 -9.05
C HIS A 148 -6.02 -9.31 -10.23
N ILE A 149 -5.81 -8.05 -10.55
CA ILE A 149 -6.41 -7.39 -11.73
C ILE A 149 -5.32 -7.09 -12.77
N ALA A 150 -5.74 -6.95 -14.02
CA ALA A 150 -4.88 -6.41 -15.06
C ALA A 150 -4.59 -4.92 -14.81
N LEU A 151 -3.32 -4.57 -14.65
CA LEU A 151 -2.86 -3.20 -14.49
C LEU A 151 -2.38 -2.63 -15.82
N GLU A 152 -2.67 -1.35 -16.06
CA GLU A 152 -2.26 -0.61 -17.25
C GLU A 152 -1.14 0.38 -16.95
N GLY A 153 -0.53 0.95 -17.99
CA GLY A 153 0.44 2.03 -17.82
C GLY A 153 1.89 1.56 -17.67
N PHE A 154 2.17 0.26 -17.89
CA PHE A 154 3.53 -0.22 -18.05
C PHE A 154 4.08 0.22 -19.41
N ALA A 155 5.37 0.52 -19.45
CA ALA A 155 6.07 0.86 -20.67
C ALA A 155 7.38 0.09 -20.77
N SER A 156 7.65 -0.48 -21.94
CA SER A 156 8.96 -1.06 -22.26
C SER A 156 10.04 0.03 -22.35
N ASN A 157 11.30 -0.38 -22.53
CA ASN A 157 12.41 0.56 -22.76
C ASN A 157 12.23 1.35 -24.07
N GLU A 158 11.45 0.84 -25.02
CA GLU A 158 11.07 1.51 -26.26
C GLU A 158 9.78 2.34 -26.11
N TRP A 159 9.30 2.58 -24.89
CA TRP A 159 8.06 3.31 -24.59
C TRP A 159 6.77 2.70 -25.16
N LYS A 160 6.83 1.45 -25.64
CA LYS A 160 5.62 0.71 -26.00
C LYS A 160 4.83 0.38 -24.74
N MET A 161 3.60 0.91 -24.68
CA MET A 161 2.67 0.69 -23.58
C MET A 161 2.10 -0.72 -23.61
N PHE A 162 1.96 -1.32 -22.43
CA PHE A 162 1.31 -2.62 -22.27
C PHE A 162 0.60 -2.72 -20.92
N ALA A 163 -0.26 -3.74 -20.80
CA ALA A 163 -0.95 -4.10 -19.58
C ALA A 163 -0.46 -5.48 -19.11
N SER A 164 -0.46 -5.71 -17.81
CA SER A 164 -0.06 -6.99 -17.20
C SER A 164 -0.63 -7.10 -15.80
N SER A 165 -0.71 -8.31 -15.27
CA SER A 165 -1.05 -8.54 -13.87
C SER A 165 0.22 -8.72 -13.02
N LEU A 166 0.07 -8.62 -11.70
CA LEU A 166 1.15 -8.94 -10.76
C LEU A 166 0.97 -10.36 -10.23
N SER A 167 2.07 -11.08 -10.12
CA SER A 167 2.14 -12.41 -9.50
C SER A 167 3.36 -12.52 -8.59
N ILE A 168 3.41 -13.59 -7.80
CA ILE A 168 4.56 -13.92 -6.94
C ILE A 168 5.24 -15.14 -7.54
N ALA A 169 6.52 -15.02 -7.84
CA ALA A 169 7.36 -16.13 -8.25
C ALA A 169 8.71 -16.02 -7.54
N GLU A 170 9.17 -17.12 -6.94
CA GLU A 170 10.45 -17.17 -6.19
C GLU A 170 10.52 -16.09 -5.10
N GLY A 171 9.41 -15.87 -4.39
CA GLY A 171 9.32 -14.86 -3.31
C GLY A 171 9.32 -13.40 -3.79
N LYS A 172 9.31 -13.15 -5.11
CA LYS A 172 9.38 -11.80 -5.68
C LYS A 172 8.18 -11.48 -6.55
N VAL A 173 7.82 -10.20 -6.60
CA VAL A 173 6.78 -9.70 -7.50
C VAL A 173 7.29 -9.73 -8.94
N LYS A 174 6.54 -10.38 -9.83
CA LYS A 174 6.79 -10.39 -11.27
C LYS A 174 5.55 -9.92 -12.04
N LEU A 175 5.77 -9.51 -13.27
CA LEU A 175 4.69 -9.26 -14.22
C LEU A 175 4.28 -10.59 -14.85
N GLU A 176 2.99 -10.87 -14.86
CA GLU A 176 2.39 -12.04 -15.49
C GLU A 176 1.45 -11.58 -16.61
N SER A 177 1.87 -11.85 -17.85
CA SER A 177 1.09 -11.53 -19.05
C SER A 177 0.19 -12.70 -19.46
N ARG A 178 0.66 -13.94 -19.29
CA ARG A 178 -0.08 -15.17 -19.60
C ARG A 178 -0.93 -15.57 -18.40
N ILE A 179 -2.23 -15.73 -18.60
CA ILE A 179 -3.19 -15.98 -17.51
C ILE A 179 -3.59 -17.45 -17.42
N THR A 180 -4.01 -18.03 -18.54
CA THR A 180 -4.49 -19.41 -18.65
C THR A 180 -4.54 -19.84 -20.12
N LYS A 181 -5.12 -21.00 -20.41
CA LYS A 181 -5.40 -21.47 -21.77
C LYS A 181 -6.73 -20.92 -22.29
N CYS A 182 -6.76 -20.56 -23.57
CA CYS A 182 -7.95 -20.15 -24.30
C CYS A 182 -8.92 -21.33 -24.37
N PRO A 183 -10.17 -21.19 -23.89
CA PRO A 183 -11.13 -22.28 -23.86
C PRO A 183 -11.65 -22.64 -25.26
N HIS A 184 -11.50 -21.74 -26.24
CA HIS A 184 -11.95 -21.94 -27.62
C HIS A 184 -10.95 -22.74 -28.46
N CYS A 185 -9.65 -22.45 -28.37
CA CYS A 185 -8.63 -23.02 -29.26
C CYS A 185 -7.43 -23.66 -28.57
N GLY A 186 -7.34 -23.62 -27.23
CA GLY A 186 -6.21 -24.16 -26.46
C GLY A 186 -4.92 -23.33 -26.50
N GLY A 187 -4.88 -22.22 -27.25
CA GLY A 187 -3.76 -21.26 -27.22
C GLY A 187 -3.62 -20.56 -25.87
N ASP A 188 -2.57 -19.77 -25.66
CA ASP A 188 -2.43 -18.99 -24.42
C ASP A 188 -3.36 -17.76 -24.42
N LEU A 189 -3.90 -17.41 -23.26
CA LEU A 189 -4.68 -16.19 -23.04
C LEU A 189 -3.82 -15.16 -22.31
N HIS A 190 -3.65 -13.98 -22.90
CA HIS A 190 -2.79 -12.92 -22.38
C HIS A 190 -3.56 -11.66 -21.98
N VAL A 191 -3.03 -10.92 -21.01
CA VAL A 191 -3.49 -9.57 -20.68
C VAL A 191 -3.21 -8.62 -21.83
N GLY A 192 -4.24 -7.94 -22.33
CA GLY A 192 -4.13 -6.77 -23.21
C GLY A 192 -4.72 -5.51 -22.56
N LEU A 193 -4.57 -4.35 -23.19
CA LEU A 193 -5.09 -3.09 -22.62
C LEU A 193 -6.58 -2.84 -22.79
N LYS A 194 -7.38 -3.82 -23.20
CA LYS A 194 -8.86 -3.71 -23.20
C LYS A 194 -9.53 -5.01 -22.77
N ALA A 195 -8.93 -6.12 -23.17
CA ALA A 195 -9.41 -7.46 -22.93
C ALA A 195 -8.24 -8.40 -22.60
N TYR A 196 -8.55 -9.56 -22.03
CA TYR A 196 -7.70 -10.73 -22.07
C TYR A 196 -7.88 -11.40 -23.44
N ASN A 197 -6.81 -11.54 -24.22
CA ASN A 197 -6.88 -11.94 -25.64
C ASN A 197 -6.16 -13.26 -25.88
N CYS A 198 -6.70 -14.08 -26.79
CA CYS A 198 -5.99 -15.26 -27.26
C CYS A 198 -4.73 -14.88 -28.04
N ALA A 199 -3.62 -15.56 -27.75
CA ALA A 199 -2.34 -15.43 -28.46
C ALA A 199 -2.47 -15.71 -29.96
N ASN A 200 -3.39 -16.60 -30.34
CA ASN A 200 -3.63 -17.01 -31.73
C ASN A 200 -4.49 -16.01 -32.52
N TYR A 201 -4.76 -14.81 -31.99
CA TYR A 201 -5.53 -13.78 -32.71
C TYR A 201 -4.96 -13.44 -34.10
N ARG A 202 -3.64 -13.47 -34.25
CA ARG A 202 -2.94 -13.17 -35.52
C ARG A 202 -2.40 -14.41 -36.23
N ASN A 203 -2.79 -15.62 -35.82
CA ASN A 203 -2.36 -16.83 -36.52
C ASN A 203 -2.98 -16.83 -37.93
N ALA A 204 -2.16 -17.09 -38.96
CA ALA A 204 -2.58 -17.02 -40.36
C ALA A 204 -3.46 -18.19 -40.78
N GLU A 205 -3.22 -19.40 -40.25
CA GLU A 205 -3.92 -20.63 -40.63
C GLU A 205 -5.14 -20.87 -39.74
N HIS A 206 -5.01 -20.62 -38.44
CA HIS A 206 -6.04 -20.87 -37.43
C HIS A 206 -6.23 -19.67 -36.49
N PRO A 207 -6.77 -18.54 -36.99
CA PRO A 207 -6.99 -17.35 -36.17
C PRO A 207 -8.04 -17.60 -35.08
N CYS A 208 -7.76 -17.14 -33.86
CA CYS A 208 -8.71 -17.22 -32.75
C CYS A 208 -9.00 -15.83 -32.15
N LYS A 209 -10.24 -15.35 -32.35
CA LYS A 209 -10.69 -14.03 -31.88
C LYS A 209 -11.24 -14.02 -30.45
N PHE A 210 -11.09 -15.12 -29.72
CA PHE A 210 -11.59 -15.22 -28.35
C PHE A 210 -10.94 -14.15 -27.46
N SER A 211 -11.78 -13.42 -26.74
CA SER A 211 -11.37 -12.37 -25.81
C SER A 211 -12.38 -12.20 -24.68
N ILE A 212 -11.89 -11.81 -23.51
CA ILE A 212 -12.71 -11.47 -22.34
C ILE A 212 -12.45 -10.01 -22.02
N TRP A 213 -13.46 -9.16 -22.15
CA TRP A 213 -13.34 -7.74 -21.79
C TRP A 213 -12.97 -7.60 -20.31
N ARG A 214 -12.05 -6.68 -20.00
CA ARG A 214 -11.64 -6.43 -18.61
C ARG A 214 -12.70 -5.68 -17.81
N ASN A 215 -13.60 -4.98 -18.51
CA ASN A 215 -14.71 -4.26 -17.89
C ASN A 215 -16.01 -4.74 -18.51
N ILE A 216 -16.90 -5.31 -17.70
CA ILE A 216 -18.22 -5.79 -18.12
C ILE A 216 -19.24 -5.16 -17.19
N SER A 217 -20.11 -4.29 -17.72
CA SER A 217 -21.16 -3.61 -16.95
C SER A 217 -20.68 -3.00 -15.62
N GLY A 218 -19.56 -2.27 -15.65
CA GLY A 218 -18.95 -1.62 -14.48
C GLY A 218 -18.08 -2.52 -13.60
N HIS A 219 -18.13 -3.85 -13.79
CA HIS A 219 -17.25 -4.78 -13.07
C HIS A 219 -15.88 -4.88 -13.74
N THR A 220 -14.81 -4.78 -12.94
CA THR A 220 -13.44 -5.06 -13.39
C THR A 220 -13.14 -6.55 -13.24
N VAL A 221 -13.13 -7.28 -14.35
CA VAL A 221 -12.87 -8.72 -14.39
C VAL A 221 -11.44 -9.02 -13.97
N SER A 222 -11.31 -9.72 -12.85
CA SER A 222 -10.05 -10.17 -12.26
C SER A 222 -9.42 -11.33 -13.02
N VAL A 223 -8.13 -11.53 -12.80
CA VAL A 223 -7.37 -12.67 -13.33
C VAL A 223 -7.94 -14.00 -12.84
N GLU A 224 -8.42 -14.03 -11.59
CA GLU A 224 -9.01 -15.23 -11.00
C GLU A 224 -10.35 -15.59 -11.65
N GLU A 225 -11.21 -14.60 -11.90
CA GLU A 225 -12.46 -14.81 -12.64
C GLU A 225 -12.20 -15.29 -14.07
N VAL A 226 -11.17 -14.76 -14.74
CA VAL A 226 -10.74 -15.26 -16.07
C VAL A 226 -10.34 -16.72 -16.00
N LYS A 227 -9.54 -17.12 -15.01
CA LYS A 227 -9.16 -18.54 -14.81
C LYS A 227 -10.40 -19.42 -14.60
N GLN A 228 -11.31 -19.01 -13.71
CA GLN A 228 -12.56 -19.73 -13.46
C GLN A 228 -13.41 -19.88 -14.74
N ILE A 229 -13.58 -18.80 -15.50
CA ILE A 229 -14.32 -18.84 -16.77
C ILE A 229 -13.66 -19.79 -17.77
N CYS A 230 -12.34 -19.76 -17.92
CA CYS A 230 -11.64 -20.60 -18.90
C CYS A 230 -11.54 -22.08 -18.49
N GLU A 231 -11.45 -22.37 -17.19
CA GLU A 231 -11.23 -23.73 -16.66
C GLU A 231 -12.55 -24.42 -16.28
N GLN A 232 -13.47 -23.67 -15.67
CA GLN A 232 -14.74 -24.18 -15.13
C GLN A 232 -15.94 -23.77 -16.00
N GLY A 233 -15.74 -22.86 -16.96
CA GLY A 233 -16.80 -22.34 -17.81
C GLY A 233 -17.65 -21.24 -17.17
N VAL A 234 -17.49 -20.96 -15.87
CA VAL A 234 -18.33 -20.00 -15.13
C VAL A 234 -17.60 -19.48 -13.89
N THR A 235 -17.87 -18.24 -13.49
CA THR A 235 -17.36 -17.68 -12.22
C THR A 235 -18.01 -18.37 -11.03
N ARG A 236 -17.29 -18.65 -9.94
CA ARG A 236 -17.83 -19.37 -8.79
C ARG A 236 -18.95 -18.59 -8.09
N ASP A 237 -18.66 -17.35 -7.76
CA ASP A 237 -19.52 -16.47 -6.96
C ASP A 237 -20.30 -15.50 -7.87
N SER A 238 -21.41 -14.97 -7.36
CA SER A 238 -22.13 -13.88 -8.03
C SER A 238 -21.33 -12.58 -7.96
N ILE A 239 -21.29 -11.87 -9.08
CA ILE A 239 -20.54 -10.64 -9.29
C ILE A 239 -21.50 -9.46 -9.27
N GLU A 240 -21.06 -8.37 -8.66
CA GLU A 240 -21.75 -7.08 -8.65
C GLU A 240 -21.57 -6.35 -9.98
N PHE A 241 -22.67 -5.92 -10.58
CA PHE A 241 -22.71 -5.15 -11.83
C PHE A 241 -23.56 -3.90 -11.66
N TYR A 242 -23.36 -2.96 -12.60
CA TYR A 242 -24.01 -1.65 -12.59
C TYR A 242 -24.76 -1.44 -13.91
N LYS A 243 -26.01 -0.98 -13.81
CA LYS A 243 -26.78 -0.45 -14.95
C LYS A 243 -26.33 0.98 -15.27
N GLU A 244 -26.80 1.50 -16.41
CA GLU A 244 -26.51 2.90 -16.81
C GLU A 244 -27.04 3.93 -15.80
N ASP A 245 -28.14 3.62 -15.10
CA ASP A 245 -28.70 4.45 -14.02
C ASP A 245 -28.00 4.28 -12.66
N GLY A 246 -26.95 3.43 -12.59
CA GLY A 246 -26.21 3.12 -11.37
C GLY A 246 -26.84 2.02 -10.50
N THR A 247 -28.01 1.48 -10.87
CA THR A 247 -28.64 0.38 -10.12
C THR A 247 -27.73 -0.85 -10.10
N VAL A 248 -27.48 -1.36 -8.89
CA VAL A 248 -26.69 -2.57 -8.67
C VAL A 248 -27.52 -3.83 -8.93
N TYR A 249 -26.92 -4.81 -9.59
CA TYR A 249 -27.50 -6.14 -9.76
C TYR A 249 -26.39 -7.21 -9.73
N TYR A 250 -26.78 -8.46 -9.47
CA TYR A 250 -25.83 -9.56 -9.28
C TYR A 250 -26.06 -10.66 -10.31
N LYS A 251 -25.00 -11.07 -10.99
CA LYS A 251 -24.99 -12.12 -12.03
C LYS A 251 -23.71 -12.93 -11.97
N ARG A 252 -23.66 -14.08 -12.63
CA ARG A 252 -22.38 -14.80 -12.87
C ARG A 252 -21.94 -14.58 -14.31
N LEU A 253 -20.63 -14.66 -14.56
CA LEU A 253 -20.10 -14.67 -15.92
C LEU A 253 -19.89 -16.11 -16.34
N GLN A 254 -20.47 -16.48 -17.48
CA GLN A 254 -20.41 -17.84 -18.02
C GLN A 254 -19.94 -17.82 -19.48
N LEU A 255 -19.14 -18.81 -19.84
CA LEU A 255 -18.74 -19.12 -21.20
C LEU A 255 -19.91 -19.78 -21.96
N THR A 256 -20.17 -19.35 -23.19
CA THR A 256 -21.18 -20.00 -24.05
C THR A 256 -20.84 -21.47 -24.31
N PRO A 257 -21.83 -22.32 -24.66
CA PRO A 257 -21.59 -23.71 -25.05
C PRO A 257 -20.54 -23.85 -26.17
N GLU A 258 -20.55 -22.91 -27.12
CA GLU A 258 -19.59 -22.84 -28.24
C GLU A 258 -18.20 -22.33 -27.82
N LYS A 259 -18.05 -21.89 -26.57
CA LYS A 259 -16.81 -21.36 -25.99
C LYS A 259 -16.24 -20.14 -26.70
N ASP A 260 -17.08 -19.38 -27.41
CA ASP A 260 -16.66 -18.25 -28.25
C ASP A 260 -16.82 -16.88 -27.56
N ARG A 261 -17.69 -16.77 -26.53
CA ARG A 261 -17.97 -15.52 -25.83
C ARG A 261 -18.44 -15.73 -24.39
N ILE A 262 -18.50 -14.64 -23.63
CA ILE A 262 -18.97 -14.61 -22.23
C ILE A 262 -20.35 -13.96 -22.17
N ILE A 263 -21.23 -14.54 -21.35
CA ILE A 263 -22.59 -14.06 -21.07
C ILE A 263 -22.80 -13.87 -19.56
N MET A 264 -23.74 -13.00 -19.20
CA MET A 264 -24.20 -12.84 -17.82
C MET A 264 -25.43 -13.73 -17.58
N ILE A 265 -25.39 -14.58 -16.56
CA ILE A 265 -26.47 -15.50 -16.17
C ILE A 265 -27.00 -15.22 -14.77
#